data_AF-A0A2W0EBQ3-F1
#
_entry.id   AF-A0A2W0EBQ3-F1
#
_cell.length_a   1.000
_cell.length_b   1.000
_cell.length_c   1.000
_cell.angle_alpha   90.00
_cell.angle_beta   90.00
_cell.angle_gamma   90.00
#
_symmetry.space_group_name_H-M   'P 1'
#
loop_
_entity.id
_entity.type
_entity.pdbx_description
1 polymer ?
#
loop_
_entity_poly.entity_id
_entity_poly.type
_entity_poly.pdbx_seq_one_letter_code
_entity_poly.pdbx_strand_id
1 'polypeptide(L)'
;MDFSLKHLAATTLMLASLSSFTTAAQANITPEQSAVILKTFNDASVKDFRQFLASLGKSDIARTDNLGAAIGAFLDNKTLSAEQQNEIHRLLGLYARVKYGSAATETLKELVAIPTVNVEGVAQHDNPEFIKIAEKIKGLAQAFNLNFRNIDNRVYEISLEGSGDEVVGIHAHADVVPVTPENWVLQDGTRLDPFKVTLIGDRMYGRGTEDDKNGIVVALYAMKIIKEEKLPLARNFKLLVDTTEETTGDAIPYYFERNPTPNYNLALDGGYPVVIAEKGYGTVMASFAKRTGEGKGAEITSMTGGLAT
;
A
#
# COMPACT_ATOMS: atom_id res chain seq x y z
N MET A 1 -10.85 55.23 12.07
CA MET A 1 -9.59 54.48 11.98
C MET A 1 -9.87 53.26 11.12
N ASP A 2 -9.69 53.43 9.82
CA ASP A 2 -10.01 52.44 8.80
C ASP A 2 -8.75 51.59 8.56
N PHE A 3 -8.48 50.67 9.49
CA PHE A 3 -7.41 49.69 9.32
C PHE A 3 -7.95 48.57 8.42
N SER A 4 -7.83 48.81 7.12
CA SER A 4 -8.28 47.94 6.05
C SER A 4 -7.69 46.52 6.20
N LEU A 5 -8.58 45.54 6.38
CA LEU A 5 -8.34 44.09 6.28
C LEU A 5 -7.53 43.67 5.03
N LYS A 6 -7.47 44.51 3.99
CA LYS A 6 -6.66 44.27 2.80
C LYS A 6 -5.15 44.25 3.08
N HIS A 7 -4.67 44.96 4.10
CA HIS A 7 -3.26 44.90 4.48
C HIS A 7 -2.93 43.60 5.23
N LEU A 8 -3.82 43.12 6.11
CA LEU A 8 -3.60 41.84 6.80
C LEU A 8 -3.62 40.66 5.82
N ALA A 9 -4.52 40.66 4.84
CA ALA A 9 -4.58 39.64 3.80
C ALA A 9 -3.34 39.66 2.87
N ALA A 10 -2.82 40.84 2.56
CA ALA A 10 -1.61 40.97 1.72
C ALA A 10 -0.34 40.51 2.44
N THR A 11 -0.23 40.75 3.76
CA THR A 11 0.94 40.31 4.55
C THR A 11 0.95 38.79 4.74
N THR A 12 -0.20 38.14 4.94
CA THR A 12 -0.27 36.67 5.04
C THR A 12 0.02 35.98 3.71
N LEU A 13 -0.39 36.57 2.58
CA LEU A 13 -0.06 36.05 1.24
C LEU A 13 1.43 36.18 0.91
N MET A 14 2.08 37.27 1.32
CA MET A 14 3.53 37.44 1.11
C MET A 14 4.38 36.51 1.99
N LEU A 15 4.00 36.25 3.24
CA LEU A 15 4.70 35.26 4.08
C LEU A 15 4.54 33.82 3.56
N ALA A 16 3.40 33.48 2.97
CA ALA A 16 3.21 32.17 2.32
C ALA A 16 4.06 32.01 1.04
N SER A 17 4.37 33.10 0.34
CA SER A 17 5.21 33.08 -0.87
C SER A 17 6.73 32.98 -0.57
N LEU A 18 7.15 33.26 0.66
CA LEU A 18 8.56 33.16 1.08
C LEU A 18 8.92 31.77 1.66
N SER A 19 7.93 30.94 1.96
CA SER A 19 8.12 29.55 2.41
C SER A 19 8.30 28.53 1.27
N SER A 20 8.27 28.96 0.01
CA SER A 20 8.26 28.05 -1.15
C SER A 20 9.64 27.67 -1.69
N PHE A 21 10.73 28.11 -1.05
CA PHE A 21 12.06 27.54 -1.29
C PHE A 21 12.36 26.43 -0.29
N THR A 22 11.45 25.47 -0.14
CA THR A 22 11.92 24.12 0.14
C THR A 22 12.77 23.76 -1.07
N THR A 23 14.08 23.57 -0.89
CA THR A 23 14.84 22.79 -1.86
C THR A 23 13.98 21.56 -2.13
N ALA A 24 13.52 21.40 -3.38
CA ALA A 24 12.89 20.15 -3.77
C ALA A 24 13.80 19.07 -3.20
N ALA A 25 13.26 18.18 -2.37
CA ALA A 25 14.01 17.05 -1.88
C ALA A 25 14.45 16.31 -3.15
N GLN A 26 15.66 16.64 -3.63
CA GLN A 26 16.19 16.02 -4.82
C GLN A 26 16.24 14.56 -4.42
N ALA A 27 15.52 13.72 -5.17
CA ALA A 27 15.70 12.31 -5.03
C ALA A 27 17.18 12.07 -5.34
N ASN A 28 17.97 11.73 -4.31
CA ASN A 28 19.40 11.46 -4.50
C ASN A 28 19.64 10.30 -5.48
N ILE A 29 18.58 9.55 -5.82
CA ILE A 29 18.57 8.50 -6.84
C ILE A 29 17.34 8.67 -7.75
N THR A 30 17.55 8.86 -9.05
CA THR A 30 16.49 9.03 -10.05
C THR A 30 15.81 7.70 -10.41
N PRO A 31 14.63 7.72 -11.07
CA PRO A 31 14.01 6.51 -11.61
C PRO A 31 14.92 5.73 -12.58
N GLU A 32 15.69 6.43 -13.42
CA GLU A 32 16.62 5.82 -14.37
C GLU A 32 17.76 5.11 -13.64
N GLN A 33 18.37 5.77 -12.65
CA GLN A 33 19.42 5.17 -11.82
C GLN A 33 18.87 3.94 -11.06
N SER A 34 17.66 4.05 -10.52
CA SER A 34 16.96 2.93 -9.87
C SER A 34 16.78 1.76 -10.81
N ALA A 35 16.33 1.99 -12.05
CA ALA A 35 16.13 0.94 -13.05
C ALA A 35 17.45 0.26 -13.44
N VAL A 36 18.53 1.03 -13.59
CA VAL A 36 19.87 0.50 -13.88
C VAL A 36 20.36 -0.38 -12.73
N ILE A 37 20.26 0.07 -11.48
CA ILE A 37 20.64 -0.71 -10.30
C ILE A 37 19.83 -2.02 -10.23
N LEU A 38 18.50 -1.95 -10.37
CA LEU A 38 17.65 -3.14 -10.32
C LEU A 38 18.03 -4.14 -11.41
N LYS A 39 18.26 -3.68 -12.64
CA LYS A 39 18.69 -4.54 -13.76
C LYS A 39 20.05 -5.19 -13.47
N THR A 40 21.00 -4.45 -12.93
CA THR A 40 22.35 -4.97 -12.62
C THR A 40 22.32 -6.04 -11.52
N PHE A 41 21.38 -5.93 -10.58
CA PHE A 41 21.30 -6.82 -9.42
C PHE A 41 20.16 -7.86 -9.51
N ASN A 42 19.43 -7.93 -10.62
CA ASN A 42 18.23 -8.78 -10.76
C ASN A 42 18.48 -10.28 -10.50
N ASP A 43 19.68 -10.78 -10.82
CA ASP A 43 20.07 -12.18 -10.61
C ASP A 43 21.05 -12.36 -9.45
N ALA A 44 21.33 -11.29 -8.69
CA ALA A 44 22.29 -11.33 -7.60
C ALA A 44 21.66 -12.00 -6.38
N SER A 45 22.33 -13.05 -5.85
CA SER A 45 22.01 -13.60 -4.54
C SER A 45 22.54 -12.66 -3.44
N VAL A 46 21.77 -11.62 -3.15
CA VAL A 46 22.06 -10.65 -2.09
C VAL A 46 21.57 -11.21 -0.76
N LYS A 47 22.47 -11.35 0.23
CA LYS A 47 22.11 -11.92 1.54
C LYS A 47 21.56 -10.87 2.52
N ASP A 48 22.20 -9.70 2.57
CA ASP A 48 21.87 -8.62 3.51
C ASP A 48 22.13 -7.24 2.88
N PHE A 49 21.62 -6.20 3.52
CA PHE A 49 21.72 -4.84 3.00
C PHE A 49 23.16 -4.33 2.94
N ARG A 50 24.03 -4.70 3.89
CA ARG A 50 25.44 -4.27 3.88
C ARG A 50 26.21 -4.91 2.73
N GLN A 51 25.96 -6.18 2.42
CA GLN A 51 26.54 -6.86 1.27
C GLN A 51 26.08 -6.24 -0.05
N PHE A 52 24.80 -5.87 -0.15
CA PHE A 52 24.27 -5.12 -1.29
C PHE A 52 25.05 -3.83 -1.51
N LEU A 53 25.15 -2.99 -0.46
CA LEU A 53 25.86 -1.72 -0.52
C LEU A 53 27.35 -1.90 -0.87
N ALA A 54 28.02 -2.90 -0.30
CA ALA A 54 29.43 -3.18 -0.58
C ALA A 54 29.65 -3.60 -2.05
N SER A 55 28.68 -4.30 -2.65
CA SER A 55 28.72 -4.70 -4.05
C SER A 55 28.42 -3.51 -4.96
N LEU A 56 27.38 -2.74 -4.62
CA LEU A 56 27.00 -1.52 -5.35
C LEU A 56 28.13 -0.50 -5.35
N GLY A 57 28.76 -0.23 -4.20
CA GLY A 57 29.86 0.73 -4.07
C GLY A 57 31.10 0.41 -4.90
N LYS A 58 31.25 -0.85 -5.37
CA LYS A 58 32.32 -1.28 -6.28
C LYS A 58 31.93 -1.21 -7.76
N SER A 59 30.66 -1.01 -8.06
CA SER A 59 30.17 -0.92 -9.44
C SER A 59 30.47 0.43 -10.08
N ASP A 60 30.52 0.47 -11.40
CA ASP A 60 30.67 1.73 -12.14
C ASP A 60 29.45 2.65 -11.98
N ILE A 61 28.29 2.10 -11.63
CA ILE A 61 27.07 2.85 -11.31
C ILE A 61 27.31 3.75 -10.10
N ALA A 62 27.83 3.19 -9.00
CA ALA A 62 28.09 3.98 -7.79
C ALA A 62 29.14 5.07 -7.99
N ARG A 63 30.07 4.90 -8.93
CA ARG A 63 31.04 5.94 -9.30
C ARG A 63 30.39 7.04 -10.14
N THR A 64 29.60 6.65 -11.12
CA THR A 64 28.91 7.57 -12.05
C THR A 64 27.88 8.42 -11.31
N ASP A 65 27.18 7.80 -10.37
CA ASP A 65 26.10 8.42 -9.60
C ASP A 65 26.58 9.02 -8.26
N ASN A 66 27.89 9.03 -8.00
CA ASN A 66 28.52 9.56 -6.79
C ASN A 66 27.99 8.98 -5.45
N LEU A 67 27.55 7.72 -5.46
CA LEU A 67 26.98 7.03 -4.28
C LEU A 67 28.05 6.59 -3.26
N GLY A 68 29.32 6.60 -3.65
CA GLY A 68 30.42 6.03 -2.86
C GLY A 68 30.60 6.68 -1.48
N ALA A 69 30.32 7.97 -1.35
CA ALA A 69 30.48 8.69 -0.08
C ALA A 69 29.46 8.24 0.97
N ALA A 70 28.17 8.18 0.61
CA ALA A 70 27.11 7.72 1.52
C ALA A 70 27.28 6.24 1.87
N ILE A 71 27.56 5.41 0.86
CA ILE A 71 27.82 3.97 1.03
C ILE A 71 28.99 3.73 1.98
N GLY A 72 30.14 4.37 1.74
CA GLY A 72 31.33 4.23 2.56
C GLY A 72 31.08 4.67 4.01
N ALA A 73 30.43 5.82 4.20
CA ALA A 73 30.09 6.31 5.53
C ALA A 73 29.18 5.35 6.31
N PHE A 74 28.15 4.78 5.66
CA PHE A 74 27.26 3.80 6.28
C PHE A 74 27.99 2.50 6.62
N LEU A 75 28.79 1.98 5.69
CA LEU A 75 29.54 0.74 5.90
C LEU A 75 30.55 0.86 7.04
N ASP A 76 31.17 2.03 7.18
CA ASP A 76 32.13 2.36 8.27
C ASP A 76 31.45 2.71 9.61
N ASN A 77 30.11 2.69 9.70
CA ASN A 77 29.33 3.14 10.87
C ASN A 77 29.60 4.60 11.28
N LYS A 78 29.85 5.48 10.32
CA LYS A 78 29.98 6.93 10.58
C LYS A 78 28.60 7.56 10.72
N THR A 79 28.54 8.68 11.45
CA THR A 79 27.37 9.55 11.45
C THR A 79 27.13 10.08 10.04
N LEU A 80 25.93 9.87 9.51
CA LEU A 80 25.52 10.33 8.19
C LEU A 80 24.96 11.75 8.24
N SER A 81 25.19 12.55 7.19
CA SER A 81 24.39 13.75 6.97
C SER A 81 22.94 13.37 6.62
N ALA A 82 22.01 14.33 6.69
CA ALA A 82 20.62 14.09 6.31
C ALA A 82 20.48 13.62 4.86
N GLU A 83 21.28 14.16 3.94
CA GLU A 83 21.31 13.77 2.54
C GLU A 83 21.83 12.34 2.37
N GLN A 84 22.94 12.00 3.03
CA GLN A 84 23.48 10.64 3.00
C GLN A 84 22.50 9.63 3.59
N GLN A 85 21.81 9.99 4.67
CA GLN A 85 20.78 9.16 5.27
C GLN A 85 19.61 8.92 4.30
N ASN A 86 19.13 9.96 3.63
CA ASN A 86 18.07 9.84 2.62
C ASN A 86 18.50 8.94 1.45
N GLU A 87 19.75 9.05 1.01
CA GLU A 87 20.30 8.19 -0.05
C GLU A 87 20.36 6.72 0.39
N ILE A 88 20.83 6.44 1.61
CA ILE A 88 20.84 5.08 2.18
C ILE A 88 19.42 4.51 2.28
N HIS A 89 18.42 5.29 2.70
CA HIS A 89 17.04 4.84 2.74
C HIS A 89 16.49 4.50 1.34
N ARG A 90 16.84 5.26 0.31
CA ARG A 90 16.49 4.95 -1.09
C ARG A 90 17.14 3.65 -1.55
N LEU A 91 18.42 3.46 -1.23
CA LEU A 91 19.13 2.21 -1.51
C LEU A 91 18.55 1.01 -0.76
N LEU A 92 18.06 1.19 0.46
CA LEU A 92 17.34 0.15 1.20
C LEU A 92 16.06 -0.29 0.47
N GLY A 93 15.33 0.66 -0.12
CA GLY A 93 14.18 0.35 -0.98
C GLY A 93 14.56 -0.43 -2.25
N LEU A 94 15.69 -0.12 -2.88
CA LEU A 94 16.18 -0.88 -4.03
C LEU A 94 16.62 -2.29 -3.61
N TYR A 95 17.34 -2.42 -2.50
CA TYR A 95 17.68 -3.71 -1.91
C TYR A 95 16.44 -4.56 -1.64
N ALA A 96 15.39 -3.97 -1.07
CA ALA A 96 14.13 -4.66 -0.80
C ALA A 96 13.54 -5.25 -2.08
N ARG A 97 13.53 -4.48 -3.18
CA ARG A 97 13.06 -4.94 -4.48
C ARG A 97 13.94 -6.03 -5.09
N VAL A 98 15.27 -5.88 -5.01
CA VAL A 98 16.22 -6.89 -5.51
C VAL A 98 16.05 -8.23 -4.78
N LYS A 99 16.05 -8.21 -3.44
CA LYS A 99 16.05 -9.44 -2.64
C LYS A 99 14.67 -10.08 -2.54
N TYR A 100 13.61 -9.28 -2.44
CA TYR A 100 12.28 -9.79 -2.10
C TYR A 100 11.22 -9.56 -3.18
N GLY A 101 11.50 -8.79 -4.23
CA GLY A 101 10.49 -8.38 -5.22
C GLY A 101 9.79 -9.55 -5.92
N SER A 102 10.54 -10.58 -6.32
CA SER A 102 9.97 -11.80 -6.91
C SER A 102 9.06 -12.53 -5.93
N ALA A 103 9.53 -12.77 -4.70
CA ALA A 103 8.75 -13.45 -3.68
C ALA A 103 7.49 -12.66 -3.27
N ALA A 104 7.59 -11.34 -3.17
CA ALA A 104 6.45 -10.46 -2.88
C ALA A 104 5.43 -10.49 -4.02
N THR A 105 5.90 -10.50 -5.28
CA THR A 105 5.03 -10.67 -6.44
C THR A 105 4.29 -12.00 -6.38
N GLU A 106 4.97 -13.12 -6.14
CA GLU A 106 4.31 -14.43 -6.00
C GLU A 106 3.31 -14.45 -4.84
N THR A 107 3.66 -13.84 -3.70
CA THR A 107 2.74 -13.71 -2.56
C THR A 107 1.47 -12.94 -2.96
N LEU A 108 1.61 -11.85 -3.71
CA LEU A 108 0.45 -11.11 -4.22
C LEU A 108 -0.41 -11.98 -5.15
N LYS A 109 0.19 -12.77 -6.04
CA LYS A 109 -0.56 -13.71 -6.90
C LYS A 109 -1.37 -14.70 -6.08
N GLU A 110 -0.77 -15.24 -5.02
CA GLU A 110 -1.44 -16.19 -4.13
C GLU A 110 -2.60 -15.55 -3.36
N LEU A 111 -2.46 -14.30 -2.88
CA LEU A 111 -3.55 -13.60 -2.22
C LEU A 111 -4.67 -13.23 -3.19
N VAL A 112 -4.34 -12.78 -4.40
CA VAL A 112 -5.31 -12.47 -5.46
C VAL A 112 -6.11 -13.70 -5.87
N ALA A 113 -5.50 -14.89 -5.87
CA ALA A 113 -6.19 -16.15 -6.17
C ALA A 113 -7.25 -16.58 -5.15
N ILE A 114 -7.41 -15.85 -4.05
CA ILE A 114 -8.45 -16.08 -3.03
C ILE A 114 -9.55 -15.02 -3.24
N PRO A 115 -10.70 -15.35 -3.86
CA PRO A 115 -11.74 -14.38 -4.20
C PRO A 115 -12.55 -13.93 -2.96
N THR A 116 -11.99 -12.99 -2.21
CA THR A 116 -12.56 -12.36 -1.01
C THR A 116 -13.62 -11.32 -1.34
N VAL A 117 -14.61 -11.70 -2.15
CA VAL A 117 -15.77 -10.85 -2.48
C VAL A 117 -16.86 -11.02 -1.43
N ASN A 118 -17.68 -9.98 -1.26
CA ASN A 118 -18.92 -10.12 -0.50
C ASN A 118 -19.88 -11.10 -1.18
N VAL A 119 -20.54 -11.94 -0.38
CA VAL A 119 -21.52 -12.93 -0.84
C VAL A 119 -22.86 -12.65 -0.18
N GLU A 120 -23.90 -12.45 -0.99
CA GLU A 120 -25.24 -12.14 -0.50
C GLU A 120 -25.74 -13.23 0.47
N GLY A 121 -26.25 -12.79 1.62
CA GLY A 121 -26.79 -13.68 2.66
C GLY A 121 -25.73 -14.39 3.52
N VAL A 122 -24.44 -14.13 3.29
CA VAL A 122 -23.35 -14.67 4.11
C VAL A 122 -22.68 -13.51 4.85
N ALA A 123 -22.62 -13.60 6.18
CA ALA A 123 -21.86 -12.62 6.95
C ALA A 123 -20.37 -12.75 6.60
N GLN A 124 -19.66 -11.63 6.44
CA GLN A 124 -18.30 -11.62 5.92
C GLN A 124 -17.32 -12.49 6.76
N HIS A 125 -17.47 -12.47 8.09
CA HIS A 125 -16.67 -13.26 9.02
C HIS A 125 -16.98 -14.78 8.99
N ASP A 126 -18.05 -15.19 8.33
CA ASP A 126 -18.43 -16.58 8.08
C ASP A 126 -18.08 -17.04 6.65
N ASN A 127 -17.62 -16.11 5.78
CA ASN A 127 -17.29 -16.43 4.40
C ASN A 127 -16.00 -17.28 4.32
N PRO A 128 -16.04 -18.47 3.67
CA PRO A 128 -14.90 -19.38 3.62
C PRO A 128 -13.65 -18.81 2.94
N GLU A 129 -13.79 -17.88 1.99
CA GLU A 129 -12.63 -17.26 1.35
C GLU A 129 -11.90 -16.31 2.30
N PHE A 130 -12.59 -15.69 3.25
CA PHE A 130 -11.98 -14.88 4.31
C PHE A 130 -11.23 -15.75 5.33
N ILE A 131 -11.80 -16.89 5.71
CA ILE A 131 -11.10 -17.88 6.55
C ILE A 131 -9.82 -18.38 5.85
N LYS A 132 -9.90 -18.62 4.53
CA LYS A 132 -8.77 -19.07 3.72
C LYS A 132 -7.68 -18.01 3.60
N ILE A 133 -8.02 -16.74 3.35
CA ILE A 133 -7.01 -15.67 3.30
C ILE A 133 -6.39 -15.43 4.69
N ALA A 134 -7.16 -15.56 5.77
CA ALA A 134 -6.65 -15.46 7.14
C ALA A 134 -5.54 -16.50 7.41
N GLU A 135 -5.78 -17.77 7.04
CA GLU A 135 -4.79 -18.82 7.22
C GLU A 135 -3.55 -18.63 6.32
N LYS A 136 -3.72 -18.07 5.11
CA LYS A 136 -2.58 -17.69 4.26
C LYS A 136 -1.73 -16.58 4.89
N ILE A 137 -2.36 -15.52 5.39
CA ILE A 137 -1.68 -14.40 6.06
C ILE A 137 -0.99 -14.87 7.33
N LYS A 138 -1.64 -15.72 8.13
CA LYS A 138 -1.05 -16.37 9.31
C LYS A 138 0.19 -17.18 8.97
N GLY A 139 0.14 -17.98 7.90
CA GLY A 139 1.28 -18.75 7.42
C GLY A 139 2.45 -17.85 7.00
N LEU A 140 2.18 -16.74 6.33
CA LEU A 140 3.19 -15.73 5.95
C LEU A 140 3.80 -15.07 7.20
N ALA A 141 2.97 -14.63 8.15
CA ALA A 141 3.43 -14.02 9.39
C ALA A 141 4.35 -14.98 10.16
N GLN A 142 3.94 -16.25 10.33
CA GLN A 142 4.76 -17.28 10.97
C GLN A 142 6.08 -17.53 10.22
N ALA A 143 6.04 -17.63 8.89
CA ALA A 143 7.24 -17.80 8.07
C ALA A 143 8.21 -16.61 8.17
N PHE A 144 7.69 -15.41 8.44
CA PHE A 144 8.46 -14.19 8.64
C PHE A 144 8.83 -13.97 10.12
N ASN A 145 8.50 -14.93 10.99
CA ASN A 145 8.64 -14.85 12.44
C ASN A 145 7.89 -13.67 13.08
N LEU A 146 6.79 -13.23 12.50
CA LEU A 146 5.92 -12.16 13.03
C LEU A 146 4.81 -12.76 13.89
N ASN A 147 4.28 -11.96 14.82
CA ASN A 147 3.12 -12.34 15.61
C ASN A 147 1.85 -12.21 14.76
N PHE A 148 0.89 -13.10 14.97
CA PHE A 148 -0.40 -13.07 14.27
C PHE A 148 -1.56 -13.29 15.26
N ARG A 149 -2.63 -12.52 15.12
CA ARG A 149 -3.88 -12.68 15.86
C ARG A 149 -5.06 -12.49 14.93
N ASN A 150 -5.99 -13.45 14.93
CA ASN A 150 -7.26 -13.35 14.22
C ASN A 150 -8.34 -12.86 15.20
N ILE A 151 -8.97 -11.73 14.88
CA ILE A 151 -10.02 -11.11 15.68
C ILE A 151 -11.36 -11.47 15.05
N ASP A 152 -11.91 -12.61 15.47
CA ASP A 152 -13.25 -13.10 15.08
C ASP A 152 -13.50 -13.10 13.55
N ASN A 153 -12.48 -13.41 12.75
CA ASN A 153 -12.48 -13.35 11.27
C ASN A 153 -12.85 -11.97 10.69
N ARG A 154 -12.70 -10.90 11.46
CA ARG A 154 -13.01 -9.52 11.06
C ARG A 154 -11.75 -8.71 10.80
N VAL A 155 -10.74 -8.86 11.67
CA VAL A 155 -9.44 -8.20 11.52
C VAL A 155 -8.32 -9.20 11.74
N TYR A 156 -7.36 -9.23 10.82
CA TYR A 156 -6.12 -9.98 10.99
C TYR A 156 -5.00 -9.05 11.42
N GLU A 157 -4.56 -9.18 12.66
CA GLU A 157 -3.50 -8.37 13.24
C GLU A 157 -2.15 -9.08 13.10
N ILE A 158 -1.17 -8.38 12.54
CA ILE A 158 0.23 -8.81 12.49
C ILE A 158 1.07 -7.78 13.25
N SER A 159 1.82 -8.22 14.28
CA SER A 159 2.59 -7.32 15.14
C SER A 159 4.10 -7.49 15.01
N LEU A 160 4.81 -6.37 15.14
CA LEU A 160 6.25 -6.27 15.22
C LEU A 160 6.62 -5.31 16.36
N GLU A 161 7.30 -5.87 17.37
CA GLU A 161 7.65 -5.13 18.60
C GLU A 161 8.89 -4.25 18.40
N GLY A 162 8.85 -3.06 18.99
CA GLY A 162 9.96 -2.12 19.12
C GLY A 162 10.36 -1.91 20.58
N SER A 163 11.13 -0.85 20.85
CA SER A 163 11.64 -0.55 22.20
C SER A 163 10.80 0.46 22.99
N GLY A 164 9.84 1.13 22.37
CA GLY A 164 8.97 2.13 23.00
C GLY A 164 7.55 1.63 23.27
N ASP A 165 6.74 2.48 23.90
CA ASP A 165 5.36 2.15 24.29
C ASP A 165 4.33 2.56 23.21
N GLU A 166 4.73 3.40 22.24
CA GLU A 166 3.85 3.87 21.18
C GLU A 166 3.61 2.81 20.11
N VAL A 167 2.42 2.83 19.51
CA VAL A 167 2.00 1.92 18.44
C VAL A 167 1.71 2.71 17.17
N VAL A 168 2.25 2.22 16.05
CA VAL A 168 1.87 2.63 14.68
C VAL A 168 0.96 1.56 14.09
N GLY A 169 -0.29 1.92 13.83
CA GLY A 169 -1.25 1.13 13.07
C GLY A 169 -1.06 1.33 11.58
N ILE A 170 -0.93 0.24 10.85
CA ILE A 170 -0.91 0.18 9.40
C ILE A 170 -2.19 -0.52 8.98
N HIS A 171 -3.02 0.13 8.19
CA HIS A 171 -4.31 -0.39 7.74
C HIS A 171 -4.19 -0.81 6.27
N ALA A 172 -4.71 -1.99 5.99
CA ALA A 172 -4.92 -2.54 4.65
C ALA A 172 -6.19 -3.39 4.70
N HIS A 173 -6.74 -3.79 3.57
CA HIS A 173 -7.94 -4.61 3.56
C HIS A 173 -7.82 -5.83 2.64
N ALA A 174 -8.56 -6.88 2.99
CA ALA A 174 -8.54 -8.16 2.32
C ALA A 174 -9.74 -8.34 1.38
N ASP A 175 -10.85 -7.65 1.63
CA ASP A 175 -12.01 -7.70 0.74
C ASP A 175 -11.74 -7.00 -0.59
N VAL A 176 -12.53 -7.36 -1.57
CA VAL A 176 -12.44 -6.78 -2.91
C VAL A 176 -13.84 -6.66 -3.49
N VAL A 177 -14.09 -5.62 -4.30
CA VAL A 177 -15.37 -5.50 -5.00
C VAL A 177 -15.63 -6.67 -5.98
N PRO A 178 -16.92 -6.99 -6.25
CA PRO A 178 -17.31 -7.96 -7.26
C PRO A 178 -16.70 -7.69 -8.64
N VAL A 179 -16.58 -8.76 -9.44
CA VAL A 179 -16.04 -8.69 -10.79
C VAL A 179 -17.16 -8.76 -11.83
N THR A 180 -17.06 -7.93 -12.86
CA THR A 180 -17.89 -8.02 -14.08
C THR A 180 -17.05 -8.66 -15.18
N PRO A 181 -17.13 -9.97 -15.45
CA PRO A 181 -16.20 -10.70 -16.32
C PRO A 181 -16.07 -10.11 -17.73
N GLU A 182 -17.14 -9.49 -18.24
CA GLU A 182 -17.19 -8.85 -19.55
C GLU A 182 -16.21 -7.65 -19.66
N ASN A 183 -15.87 -7.03 -18.53
CA ASN A 183 -14.93 -5.91 -18.47
C ASN A 183 -13.47 -6.37 -18.38
N TRP A 184 -13.20 -7.67 -18.16
CA TRP A 184 -11.85 -8.22 -18.05
C TRP A 184 -11.32 -8.67 -19.41
N VAL A 185 -11.37 -7.76 -20.38
CA VAL A 185 -10.92 -7.98 -21.76
C VAL A 185 -10.02 -6.82 -22.19
N LEU A 186 -8.83 -7.14 -22.69
CA LEU A 186 -7.91 -6.15 -23.26
C LEU A 186 -8.44 -5.61 -24.60
N GLN A 187 -7.85 -4.49 -25.05
CA GLN A 187 -8.22 -3.86 -26.33
C GLN A 187 -8.06 -4.80 -27.54
N ASP A 188 -7.16 -5.77 -27.47
CA ASP A 188 -6.93 -6.77 -28.52
C ASP A 188 -7.87 -7.99 -28.45
N GLY A 189 -8.80 -8.02 -27.50
CA GLY A 189 -9.75 -9.10 -27.29
C GLY A 189 -9.27 -10.20 -26.34
N THR A 190 -8.07 -10.11 -25.79
CA THR A 190 -7.55 -11.07 -24.80
C THR A 190 -8.36 -11.00 -23.51
N ARG A 191 -8.96 -12.12 -23.11
CA ARG A 191 -9.67 -12.24 -21.83
C ARG A 191 -8.69 -12.53 -20.70
N LEU A 192 -8.86 -11.84 -19.58
CA LEU A 192 -8.09 -12.03 -18.35
C LEU A 192 -8.98 -12.68 -17.28
N ASP A 193 -8.39 -13.54 -16.45
CA ASP A 193 -9.03 -14.06 -15.24
C ASP A 193 -8.76 -13.07 -14.09
N PRO A 194 -9.79 -12.45 -13.48
CA PRO A 194 -9.63 -11.48 -12.41
C PRO A 194 -8.85 -11.99 -11.20
N PHE A 195 -8.95 -13.28 -10.90
CA PHE A 195 -8.31 -13.88 -9.73
C PHE A 195 -7.01 -14.60 -10.10
N LYS A 196 -6.48 -14.34 -11.29
CA LYS A 196 -5.14 -14.77 -11.71
C LYS A 196 -4.33 -13.57 -12.20
N VAL A 197 -3.37 -13.16 -11.38
CA VAL A 197 -2.48 -12.05 -11.72
C VAL A 197 -1.76 -12.31 -13.04
N THR A 198 -1.98 -11.42 -14.00
CA THR A 198 -1.34 -11.44 -15.32
C THR A 198 -0.43 -10.23 -15.46
N LEU A 199 0.85 -10.45 -15.79
CA LEU A 199 1.81 -9.38 -16.04
C LEU A 199 1.81 -9.03 -17.52
N ILE A 200 1.57 -7.76 -17.85
CA ILE A 200 1.64 -7.24 -19.22
C ILE A 200 2.44 -5.95 -19.19
N GLY A 201 3.64 -5.98 -19.77
CA GLY A 201 4.58 -4.87 -19.70
C GLY A 201 5.01 -4.61 -18.25
N ASP A 202 4.76 -3.40 -17.77
CA ASP A 202 5.05 -2.93 -16.41
C ASP A 202 3.82 -2.99 -15.47
N ARG A 203 2.70 -3.57 -15.93
CA ARG A 203 1.44 -3.63 -15.18
C ARG A 203 1.10 -5.04 -14.74
N MET A 204 0.54 -5.14 -13.53
CA MET A 204 -0.07 -6.35 -12.99
C MET A 204 -1.59 -6.20 -13.03
N TYR A 205 -2.26 -7.14 -13.66
CA TYR A 205 -3.72 -7.19 -13.77
C TYR A 205 -4.26 -8.30 -12.89
N GLY A 206 -5.08 -7.95 -11.90
CA GLY A 206 -5.81 -8.88 -11.04
C GLY A 206 -6.65 -8.12 -10.01
N ARG A 207 -7.81 -8.64 -9.61
CA ARG A 207 -8.67 -8.03 -8.60
C ARG A 207 -7.96 -8.11 -7.25
N GLY A 208 -7.70 -6.95 -6.65
CA GLY A 208 -6.90 -6.85 -5.42
C GLY A 208 -5.44 -6.46 -5.62
N THR A 209 -4.93 -6.31 -6.85
CA THR A 209 -3.50 -5.98 -7.05
C THR A 209 -3.13 -4.55 -6.72
N GLU A 210 -4.10 -3.63 -6.78
CA GLU A 210 -3.95 -2.22 -6.41
C GLU A 210 -4.72 -1.88 -5.12
N ASP A 211 -5.83 -2.58 -4.88
CA ASP A 211 -6.82 -2.27 -3.86
C ASP A 211 -7.39 -3.57 -3.25
N ASP A 212 -6.90 -4.03 -2.09
CA ASP A 212 -5.67 -3.56 -1.42
C ASP A 212 -4.77 -4.74 -0.95
N LYS A 213 -4.78 -5.85 -1.68
CA LYS A 213 -3.93 -7.01 -1.32
C LYS A 213 -2.45 -6.69 -1.45
N ASN A 214 -2.08 -5.73 -2.29
CA ASN A 214 -0.74 -5.16 -2.34
C ASN A 214 -0.36 -4.45 -1.02
N GLY A 215 -1.25 -3.69 -0.39
CA GLY A 215 -1.00 -3.08 0.92
C GLY A 215 -0.58 -4.11 1.98
N ILE A 216 -1.31 -5.22 2.03
CA ILE A 216 -0.99 -6.38 2.90
C ILE A 216 0.43 -6.90 2.60
N VAL A 217 0.74 -7.18 1.33
CA VAL A 217 2.04 -7.75 0.92
C VAL A 217 3.18 -6.79 1.25
N VAL A 218 3.05 -5.51 0.89
CA VAL A 218 4.10 -4.51 1.12
C VAL A 218 4.38 -4.35 2.61
N ALA A 219 3.35 -4.28 3.45
CA ALA A 219 3.50 -4.18 4.89
C ALA A 219 4.19 -5.42 5.49
N LEU A 220 3.76 -6.63 5.11
CA LEU A 220 4.38 -7.88 5.59
C LEU A 220 5.87 -7.97 5.23
N TYR A 221 6.22 -7.61 3.99
CA TYR A 221 7.62 -7.62 3.55
C TYR A 221 8.46 -6.52 4.20
N ALA A 222 7.89 -5.33 4.44
CA ALA A 222 8.57 -4.28 5.21
C ALA A 222 8.89 -4.76 6.63
N MET A 223 7.92 -5.37 7.32
CA MET A 223 8.13 -5.96 8.65
C MET A 223 9.18 -7.08 8.63
N LYS A 224 9.17 -7.94 7.60
CA LYS A 224 10.20 -8.97 7.39
C LYS A 224 11.59 -8.36 7.24
N ILE A 225 11.75 -7.35 6.40
CA ILE A 225 13.04 -6.69 6.15
C ILE A 225 13.57 -6.08 7.44
N ILE A 226 12.74 -5.36 8.18
CA ILE A 226 13.10 -4.77 9.48
C ILE A 226 13.66 -5.85 10.43
N LYS A 227 12.99 -7.01 10.48
CA LYS A 227 13.38 -8.12 11.34
C LYS A 227 14.68 -8.80 10.89
N GLU A 228 14.83 -9.11 9.60
CA GLU A 228 16.04 -9.75 9.06
C GLU A 228 17.27 -8.85 9.15
N GLU A 229 17.11 -7.56 8.84
CA GLU A 229 18.19 -6.56 8.90
C GLU A 229 18.42 -6.03 10.32
N LYS A 230 17.62 -6.47 11.30
CA LYS A 230 17.69 -6.06 12.71
C LYS A 230 17.67 -4.54 12.89
N LEU A 231 16.80 -3.87 12.13
CA LEU A 231 16.68 -2.42 12.18
C LEU A 231 16.10 -2.01 13.55
N PRO A 232 16.66 -0.97 14.20
CA PRO A 232 16.15 -0.50 15.47
C PRO A 232 14.77 0.13 15.28
N LEU A 233 13.80 -0.29 16.09
CA LEU A 233 12.44 0.24 16.09
C LEU A 233 12.15 1.00 17.37
N ALA A 234 11.89 2.31 17.24
CA ALA A 234 11.49 3.14 18.38
C ALA A 234 10.02 2.88 18.82
N ARG A 235 9.22 2.22 17.99
CA ARG A 235 7.78 2.00 18.19
C ARG A 235 7.39 0.59 17.81
N ASN A 236 6.25 0.15 18.34
CA ASN A 236 5.60 -1.08 17.93
C ASN A 236 4.79 -0.83 16.65
N PHE A 237 4.70 -1.83 15.79
CA PHE A 237 3.92 -1.76 14.55
C PHE A 237 2.86 -2.85 14.54
N LYS A 238 1.66 -2.49 14.09
CA LYS A 238 0.54 -3.41 13.89
C LYS A 238 -0.04 -3.21 12.50
N LEU A 239 0.07 -4.23 11.66
CA LEU A 239 -0.71 -4.31 10.43
C LEU A 239 -2.08 -4.87 10.81
N LEU A 240 -3.12 -4.09 10.53
CA LEU A 240 -4.52 -4.44 10.74
C LEU A 240 -5.13 -4.65 9.35
N VAL A 241 -5.45 -5.90 9.03
CA VAL A 241 -6.09 -6.27 7.77
C VAL A 241 -7.60 -6.34 8.00
N ASP A 242 -8.35 -5.36 7.49
CA ASP A 242 -9.82 -5.31 7.47
C ASP A 242 -10.38 -6.34 6.47
N THR A 243 -11.64 -6.74 6.66
CA THR A 243 -12.38 -7.68 5.80
C THR A 243 -13.65 -7.08 5.19
N THR A 244 -13.96 -5.83 5.49
CA THR A 244 -15.25 -5.16 5.23
C THR A 244 -15.11 -3.73 4.69
N GLU A 245 -13.91 -3.30 4.29
CA GLU A 245 -13.64 -1.91 3.87
C GLU A 245 -14.60 -1.49 2.73
N GLU A 246 -14.73 -2.35 1.72
CA GLU A 246 -15.47 -2.13 0.47
C GLU A 246 -17.00 -2.28 0.65
N THR A 247 -17.45 -2.55 1.87
CA THR A 247 -18.83 -2.90 2.18
C THR A 247 -19.39 -2.11 3.36
N THR A 248 -19.30 -2.65 4.56
CA THR A 248 -19.89 -2.08 5.78
C THR A 248 -18.94 -1.18 6.54
N GLY A 249 -17.63 -1.36 6.37
CA GLY A 249 -16.58 -0.62 7.08
C GLY A 249 -16.61 -0.82 8.60
N ASP A 250 -17.14 -1.94 9.09
CA ASP A 250 -17.42 -2.16 10.52
C ASP A 250 -16.35 -2.98 11.26
N ALA A 251 -15.41 -3.62 10.57
CA ALA A 251 -14.39 -4.44 11.23
C ALA A 251 -13.36 -3.63 12.05
N ILE A 252 -12.84 -2.52 11.52
CA ILE A 252 -11.93 -1.65 12.30
C ILE A 252 -12.63 -1.00 13.51
N PRO A 253 -13.86 -0.44 13.38
CA PRO A 253 -14.65 -0.04 14.54
C PRO A 253 -14.82 -1.17 15.56
N TYR A 254 -15.21 -2.38 15.12
CA TYR A 254 -15.34 -3.56 15.98
C TYR A 254 -14.04 -3.89 16.72
N TYR A 255 -12.90 -3.75 16.05
CA TYR A 255 -11.58 -3.97 16.62
C TYR A 255 -11.23 -2.96 17.72
N PHE A 256 -11.49 -1.66 17.50
CA PHE A 256 -11.17 -0.60 18.47
C PHE A 256 -12.10 -0.58 19.70
N GLU A 257 -13.30 -1.15 19.62
CA GLU A 257 -14.12 -1.41 20.81
C GLU A 257 -13.46 -2.41 21.78
N ARG A 258 -12.52 -3.23 21.29
CA ARG A 258 -11.91 -4.36 22.03
C ARG A 258 -10.40 -4.21 22.23
N ASN A 259 -9.77 -3.25 21.56
CA ASN A 259 -8.33 -3.06 21.54
C ASN A 259 -7.99 -1.56 21.56
N PRO A 260 -6.85 -1.16 22.15
CA PRO A 260 -6.45 0.24 22.14
C PRO A 260 -6.20 0.74 20.71
N THR A 261 -6.67 1.96 20.42
CA THR A 261 -6.35 2.66 19.18
C THR A 261 -4.85 2.97 19.12
N PRO A 262 -4.16 2.69 18.01
CA PRO A 262 -2.77 3.08 17.81
C PRO A 262 -2.55 4.60 17.93
N ASN A 263 -1.38 5.01 18.43
CA ASN A 263 -1.00 6.43 18.55
C ASN A 263 -0.88 7.12 17.20
N TYR A 264 -0.48 6.37 16.17
CA TYR A 264 -0.35 6.81 14.79
C TYR A 264 -1.03 5.81 13.87
N ASN A 265 -1.67 6.28 12.81
CA ASN A 265 -2.35 5.41 11.84
C ASN A 265 -1.94 5.81 10.42
N LEU A 266 -1.65 4.80 9.60
CA LEU A 266 -1.35 4.91 8.17
C LEU A 266 -2.24 3.92 7.43
N ALA A 267 -3.07 4.39 6.50
CA ALA A 267 -3.73 3.53 5.53
C ALA A 267 -2.80 3.31 4.33
N LEU A 268 -2.70 2.06 3.87
CA LEU A 268 -2.00 1.69 2.64
C LEU A 268 -2.92 1.63 1.42
N ASP A 269 -4.08 2.26 1.53
CA ASP A 269 -5.13 2.30 0.52
C ASP A 269 -5.29 3.72 -0.02
N GLY A 270 -4.28 4.19 -0.75
CA GLY A 270 -4.23 5.58 -1.20
C GLY A 270 -3.09 5.87 -2.17
N GLY A 271 -3.00 7.15 -2.57
CA GLY A 271 -2.03 7.62 -3.55
C GLY A 271 -0.81 8.30 -2.95
N TYR A 272 0.33 8.23 -3.66
CA TYR A 272 1.47 9.11 -3.43
C TYR A 272 1.16 10.56 -3.88
N PRO A 273 1.82 11.59 -3.30
CA PRO A 273 2.91 11.51 -2.32
C PRO A 273 2.45 11.14 -0.90
N VAL A 274 1.28 11.61 -0.48
CA VAL A 274 0.60 11.23 0.76
C VAL A 274 -0.82 11.77 0.70
N VAL A 275 -1.80 10.95 1.10
CA VAL A 275 -3.18 11.39 1.36
C VAL A 275 -3.29 11.70 2.85
N ILE A 276 -3.65 12.94 3.19
CA ILE A 276 -3.81 13.39 4.58
C ILE A 276 -5.29 13.60 4.98
N ALA A 277 -6.19 13.54 4.02
CA ALA A 277 -7.63 13.70 4.20
C ALA A 277 -8.38 13.13 3.00
N GLU A 278 -9.54 12.56 3.27
CA GLU A 278 -10.49 12.08 2.27
C GLU A 278 -11.79 12.87 2.36
N LYS A 279 -12.50 12.95 1.23
CA LYS A 279 -13.81 13.59 1.20
C LYS A 279 -14.83 12.61 1.76
N GLY A 280 -15.73 13.09 2.61
CA GLY A 280 -16.91 12.30 2.97
C GLY A 280 -17.71 11.92 1.72
N TYR A 281 -18.19 10.68 1.68
CA TYR A 281 -19.06 10.19 0.61
C TYR A 281 -20.42 9.77 1.19
N GLY A 282 -21.39 9.60 0.30
CA GLY A 282 -22.72 9.11 0.64
C GLY A 282 -23.57 8.95 -0.61
N THR A 283 -24.51 8.00 -0.57
CA THR A 283 -25.36 7.66 -1.71
C THR A 283 -26.77 8.20 -1.51
N VAL A 284 -27.32 8.85 -2.53
CA VAL A 284 -28.74 9.24 -2.56
C VAL A 284 -29.49 8.24 -3.42
N MET A 285 -30.34 7.43 -2.80
CA MET A 285 -31.21 6.50 -3.52
C MET A 285 -32.57 7.15 -3.81
N ALA A 286 -32.92 7.25 -5.10
CA ALA A 286 -34.24 7.68 -5.54
C ALA A 286 -35.06 6.45 -5.98
N SER A 287 -36.18 6.21 -5.32
CA SER A 287 -37.12 5.15 -5.69
C SER A 287 -38.35 5.75 -6.35
N PHE A 288 -38.70 5.24 -7.53
CA PHE A 288 -39.89 5.67 -8.27
C PHE A 288 -40.93 4.56 -8.22
N ALA A 289 -42.20 4.92 -8.00
CA ALA A 289 -43.28 3.97 -8.17
C ALA A 289 -43.32 3.51 -9.63
N LYS A 290 -43.34 2.19 -9.85
CA LYS A 290 -43.56 1.62 -11.19
C LYS A 290 -44.93 2.08 -11.69
N ARG A 291 -44.98 2.65 -12.89
CA ARG A 291 -46.22 3.09 -13.56
C ARG A 291 -46.35 2.37 -14.89
N THR A 292 -47.58 2.12 -15.33
CA THR A 292 -47.84 1.66 -16.69
C THR A 292 -47.41 2.75 -17.67
N GLY A 293 -46.64 2.38 -18.70
CA GLY A 293 -46.29 3.32 -19.77
C GLY A 293 -47.53 3.67 -20.60
N GLU A 294 -47.81 4.96 -20.78
CA GLU A 294 -48.88 5.45 -21.64
C GLU A 294 -48.27 6.31 -22.76
N GLY A 295 -48.44 5.91 -24.03
CA GLY A 295 -47.98 6.69 -25.20
C GLY A 295 -47.67 5.87 -26.46
N LYS A 296 -47.43 6.56 -27.58
CA LYS A 296 -46.89 6.00 -28.85
C LYS A 296 -45.40 6.36 -29.05
N GLY A 297 -44.68 6.64 -27.97
CA GLY A 297 -43.30 7.14 -27.98
C GLY A 297 -42.26 6.05 -27.74
N ALA A 298 -40.98 6.43 -27.69
CA ALA A 298 -39.89 5.54 -27.33
C ALA A 298 -40.02 5.06 -25.88
N GLU A 299 -39.78 3.76 -25.66
CA GLU A 299 -39.82 3.12 -24.34
C GLU A 299 -38.38 2.82 -23.87
N ILE A 300 -38.13 3.04 -22.59
CA ILE A 300 -36.93 2.53 -21.91
C ILE A 300 -37.24 1.09 -21.51
N THR A 301 -36.78 0.12 -22.30
CA THR A 301 -37.03 -1.31 -22.05
C THR A 301 -36.09 -1.91 -21.01
N SER A 302 -34.96 -1.25 -20.75
CA SER A 302 -34.04 -1.57 -19.66
C SER A 302 -33.19 -0.36 -19.29
N MET A 303 -32.80 -0.27 -18.02
CA MET A 303 -31.70 0.58 -17.57
C MET A 303 -30.75 -0.32 -16.80
N THR A 304 -29.47 -0.27 -17.16
CA THR A 304 -28.38 -0.86 -16.39
C THR A 304 -27.51 0.28 -15.86
N GLY A 305 -27.12 0.16 -14.60
CA GLY A 305 -26.19 1.08 -13.94
C GLY A 305 -25.43 0.29 -12.89
N GLY A 306 -24.14 0.56 -12.74
CA GLY A 306 -23.32 0.00 -11.67
C GLY A 306 -23.26 0.94 -10.47
N LEU A 307 -22.95 0.39 -9.29
CA LEU A 307 -22.25 1.19 -8.29
C LEU A 307 -20.87 1.50 -8.87
N ALA A 308 -20.51 2.78 -8.90
CA ALA A 308 -19.11 3.17 -8.85
C ALA A 308 -18.77 3.22 -7.36
N THR A 309 -18.42 2.07 -6.80
CA THR A 309 -17.54 1.98 -5.63
C THR A 309 -16.16 1.80 -6.21
#